data_AF-A0A1Z9UMK0-F1
#
_entry.id   AF-A0A1Z9UMK0-F1
#
_cell.length_a   1.000
_cell.length_b   1.000
_cell.length_c   1.000
_cell.angle_alpha   90.00
_cell.angle_beta   90.00
_cell.angle_gamma   90.00
#
_symmetry.space_group_name_H-M   'P 1'
#
loop_
_entity.id
_entity.type
_entity.pdbx_description
1 polymer ?
#
loop_
_entity_poly.entity_id
_entity_poly.type
_entity_poly.pdbx_seq_one_letter_code
_entity_poly.pdbx_strand_id
1 'polypeptide(L)'
;MISDILKYHEEKNIMNKRIKCDVNASLRYCPPSSMTEYDNGIIHKARKILPLNKILFDVNNQPRQTDKGNQAQDLMESFQEHGWLPQCPPMIVREIPEHPEYDYEGIGGHTRHDLLTIMGEKHFICDIVDGSPLAIEALRARSNPTALPSTPMTDGDFISHTKNVIDKELLDPTNRKEMSVWVSKMTPTVGKRKQDILVSKIMNNSQINPNVKVKTYTTNEANEYLENELSRNSKGDNKKNLTPFYLDYVKPSNSSGKNIFWDGFTKYFKYDCNYPVNVFGYINNPTHAGLNSQRVDYLKNFENTQQTFFKMVSYMTGIDIKKINSERYPIRFVGFLPQRLKDGKLTEGKLVDVNGKTISTS
;
A
#
# COMPACT_ATOMS: atom_id res chain seq x y z
N MET A 1 -15.24 -7.93 -2.92
CA MET A 1 -15.38 -6.51 -3.29
C MET A 1 -15.69 -6.31 -4.78
N ILE A 2 -14.86 -6.74 -5.74
CA ILE A 2 -15.27 -6.81 -7.17
C ILE A 2 -16.51 -7.71 -7.34
N SER A 3 -16.57 -8.82 -6.60
CA SER A 3 -17.75 -9.72 -6.58
C SER A 3 -19.03 -9.05 -6.08
N ASP A 4 -18.90 -8.06 -5.18
CA ASP A 4 -20.05 -7.46 -4.50
C ASP A 4 -20.61 -6.29 -5.33
N ILE A 5 -19.72 -5.59 -6.07
CA ILE A 5 -20.09 -4.63 -7.10
C ILE A 5 -20.80 -5.35 -8.27
N LEU A 6 -20.24 -6.48 -8.73
CA LEU A 6 -20.87 -7.30 -9.78
C LEU A 6 -22.28 -7.76 -9.39
N LYS A 7 -22.47 -8.17 -8.12
CA LYS A 7 -23.78 -8.62 -7.61
C LYS A 7 -24.82 -7.51 -7.51
N TYR A 8 -24.41 -6.29 -7.21
CA TYR A 8 -25.32 -5.14 -7.14
C TYR A 8 -25.78 -4.65 -8.53
N HIS A 9 -25.05 -4.98 -9.59
CA HIS A 9 -25.32 -4.50 -10.95
C HIS A 9 -26.11 -5.47 -11.83
N GLU A 10 -26.15 -6.77 -11.53
CA GLU A 10 -27.06 -7.71 -12.22
C GLU A 10 -28.55 -7.34 -12.01
N GLU A 11 -28.88 -6.61 -10.94
CA GLU A 11 -30.27 -6.27 -10.59
C GLU A 11 -30.79 -4.97 -11.24
N LYS A 12 -29.94 -4.15 -11.86
CA LYS A 12 -30.35 -2.93 -12.58
C LYS A 12 -30.09 -3.07 -14.07
N ASN A 13 -31.15 -3.17 -14.87
CA ASN A 13 -31.12 -2.99 -16.32
C ASN A 13 -30.62 -1.57 -16.66
N ILE A 14 -29.31 -1.38 -16.76
CA ILE A 14 -28.69 -0.11 -17.14
C ILE A 14 -28.89 0.09 -18.64
N MET A 15 -29.65 1.11 -19.02
CA MET A 15 -29.69 1.59 -20.40
C MET A 15 -28.29 2.09 -20.79
N ASN A 16 -27.58 1.31 -21.61
CA ASN A 16 -26.23 1.59 -22.11
C ASN A 16 -26.22 2.82 -23.06
N LYS A 17 -26.16 4.02 -22.49
CA LYS A 17 -25.76 5.21 -23.24
C LYS A 17 -24.25 5.16 -23.45
N ARG A 18 -23.83 4.85 -24.69
CA ARG A 18 -22.39 4.81 -25.04
C ARG A 18 -21.71 6.15 -24.74
N ILE A 19 -20.54 6.08 -24.12
CA ILE A 19 -19.69 7.23 -23.86
C ILE A 19 -19.13 7.74 -25.20
N LYS A 20 -19.40 9.02 -25.52
CA LYS A 20 -18.87 9.68 -26.71
C LYS A 20 -17.62 10.47 -26.33
N CYS A 21 -16.48 10.10 -26.91
CA CYS A 21 -15.24 10.87 -26.81
C CYS A 21 -15.03 11.74 -28.06
N ASP A 22 -14.53 12.96 -27.86
CA ASP A 22 -14.18 13.90 -28.94
C ASP A 22 -12.74 14.34 -28.78
N VAL A 23 -11.88 13.89 -29.70
CA VAL A 23 -10.44 14.19 -29.69
C VAL A 23 -10.17 15.68 -29.89
N ASN A 24 -10.90 16.35 -30.77
CA ASN A 24 -10.68 17.76 -31.08
C ASN A 24 -11.07 18.64 -29.91
N ALA A 25 -12.24 18.37 -29.30
CA ALA A 25 -12.65 19.04 -28.08
C ALA A 25 -11.62 18.78 -26.96
N SER A 26 -11.16 17.54 -26.80
CA SER A 26 -10.14 17.18 -25.83
C SER A 26 -8.86 18.00 -25.97
N LEU A 27 -8.31 18.08 -27.18
CA LEU A 27 -7.06 18.80 -27.44
C LEU A 27 -7.20 20.30 -27.16
N ARG A 28 -8.41 20.85 -27.36
CA ARG A 28 -8.73 22.24 -27.06
C ARG A 28 -8.85 22.51 -25.56
N TYR A 29 -9.57 21.67 -24.82
CA TYR A 29 -9.92 21.92 -23.40
C TYR A 29 -8.94 21.29 -22.40
N CYS A 30 -8.20 20.26 -22.81
CA CYS A 30 -7.24 19.54 -21.98
C CYS A 30 -5.97 19.20 -22.79
N PRO A 31 -5.17 20.21 -23.20
CA PRO A 31 -4.01 19.98 -24.06
C PRO A 31 -2.96 19.10 -23.36
N PRO A 32 -2.21 18.28 -24.13
CA PRO A 32 -1.19 17.38 -23.59
C PRO A 32 0.04 18.11 -23.03
N SER A 33 0.15 19.44 -23.21
CA SER A 33 1.25 20.26 -22.70
C SER A 33 1.47 20.11 -21.20
N SER A 34 0.40 19.89 -20.43
CA SER A 34 0.46 19.62 -18.99
C SER A 34 1.25 18.35 -18.61
N MET A 35 1.44 17.41 -19.54
CA MET A 35 2.27 16.22 -19.35
C MET A 35 3.73 16.45 -19.75
N THR A 36 3.98 17.30 -20.73
CA THR A 36 5.33 17.55 -21.28
C THR A 36 6.06 18.70 -20.59
N GLU A 37 5.33 19.64 -19.95
CA GLU A 37 5.90 20.81 -19.27
C GLU A 37 6.84 20.44 -18.12
N TYR A 38 6.61 19.29 -17.48
CA TYR A 38 7.41 18.81 -16.34
C TYR A 38 8.38 17.69 -16.69
N ASP A 39 8.30 17.11 -17.89
CA ASP A 39 9.11 15.96 -18.30
C ASP A 39 9.92 16.27 -19.56
N ASN A 40 11.18 16.68 -19.35
CA ASN A 40 12.21 16.84 -20.40
C ASN A 40 12.58 15.51 -21.12
N GLY A 41 11.72 14.49 -21.09
CA GLY A 41 11.94 13.18 -21.71
C GLY A 41 10.66 12.42 -22.05
N ILE A 42 9.48 13.04 -21.92
CA ILE A 42 8.21 12.47 -22.42
C ILE A 42 7.82 13.22 -23.70
N ILE A 43 7.53 12.46 -24.74
CA ILE A 43 7.07 12.96 -26.04
C ILE A 43 5.63 12.52 -26.21
N HIS A 44 4.71 13.48 -26.32
CA HIS A 44 3.36 13.20 -26.79
C HIS A 44 3.40 12.91 -28.29
N LYS A 45 2.91 11.74 -28.70
CA LYS A 45 2.89 11.32 -30.11
C LYS A 45 1.55 11.63 -30.75
N ALA A 46 0.46 11.30 -30.05
CA ALA A 46 -0.90 11.49 -30.56
C ALA A 46 -1.95 11.36 -29.44
N ARG A 47 -3.14 11.91 -29.68
CA ARG A 47 -4.35 11.58 -28.93
C ARG A 47 -5.31 10.82 -29.83
N LYS A 48 -5.74 9.63 -29.42
CA LYS A 48 -6.60 8.75 -30.23
C LYS A 48 -7.67 8.09 -29.38
N ILE A 49 -8.75 7.65 -30.01
CA ILE A 49 -9.71 6.73 -29.41
C ILE A 49 -9.19 5.32 -29.69
N LEU A 50 -8.83 4.59 -28.63
CA LEU A 50 -8.19 3.27 -28.71
C LEU A 50 -9.12 2.18 -28.15
N PRO A 51 -9.03 0.95 -28.69
CA PRO A 51 -9.77 -0.18 -28.14
C PRO A 51 -9.23 -0.60 -26.77
N LEU A 52 -10.13 -0.69 -25.77
CA LEU A 52 -9.74 -0.96 -24.37
C LEU A 52 -9.09 -2.34 -24.19
N ASN A 53 -9.52 -3.33 -24.96
CA ASN A 53 -8.98 -4.70 -24.94
C ASN A 53 -7.56 -4.80 -25.52
N LYS A 54 -7.02 -3.72 -26.10
CA LYS A 54 -5.63 -3.64 -26.60
C LYS A 54 -4.69 -2.90 -25.66
N ILE A 55 -5.17 -2.52 -24.48
CA ILE A 55 -4.39 -1.79 -23.48
C ILE A 55 -4.11 -2.72 -22.30
N LEU A 56 -2.84 -2.99 -22.03
CA LEU A 56 -2.37 -3.77 -20.89
C LEU A 56 -2.06 -2.86 -19.70
N PHE A 57 -2.74 -3.06 -18.58
CA PHE A 57 -2.28 -2.53 -17.30
C PHE A 57 -1.69 -3.66 -16.45
N ASP A 58 -0.36 -3.70 -16.36
CA ASP A 58 0.32 -4.62 -15.46
C ASP A 58 0.17 -4.14 -14.01
N VAL A 59 -0.42 -4.99 -13.17
CA VAL A 59 -0.60 -4.76 -11.73
C VAL A 59 0.72 -4.56 -11.00
N ASN A 60 1.81 -5.20 -11.44
CA ASN A 60 3.15 -5.05 -10.83
C ASN A 60 3.74 -3.66 -11.06
N ASN A 61 3.27 -2.97 -12.11
CA ASN A 61 3.70 -1.63 -12.44
C ASN A 61 2.82 -0.56 -11.77
N GLN A 62 1.73 -0.91 -11.09
CA GLN A 62 0.88 0.09 -10.45
C GLN A 62 1.56 0.68 -9.21
N PRO A 63 1.80 2.01 -9.16
CA PRO A 63 2.52 2.63 -8.05
C PRO A 63 1.67 2.75 -6.78
N ARG A 64 0.36 2.53 -6.86
CA ARG A 64 -0.57 2.55 -5.71
C ARG A 64 -0.93 1.13 -5.31
N GLN A 65 -0.76 0.79 -4.03
CA GLN A 65 -1.34 -0.43 -3.47
C GLN A 65 -2.83 -0.19 -3.21
N THR A 66 -3.66 -0.96 -3.90
CA THR A 66 -5.12 -0.81 -4.01
C THR A 66 -5.85 -0.84 -2.67
N ASP A 67 -6.59 0.23 -2.33
CA ASP A 67 -7.76 0.14 -1.43
C ASP A 67 -8.61 1.42 -1.38
N LYS A 68 -9.51 1.69 -2.36
CA LYS A 68 -10.47 2.83 -2.29
C LYS A 68 -11.79 2.59 -3.04
N GLY A 69 -12.68 1.79 -2.46
CA GLY A 69 -14.00 1.45 -3.03
C GLY A 69 -14.87 2.65 -3.46
N ASN A 70 -14.79 3.80 -2.77
CA ASN A 70 -15.68 4.94 -3.06
C ASN A 70 -15.32 5.72 -4.34
N GLN A 71 -14.04 5.79 -4.72
CA GLN A 71 -13.62 6.58 -5.89
C GLN A 71 -14.03 5.95 -7.22
N ALA A 72 -14.04 4.62 -7.27
CA ALA A 72 -14.50 3.89 -8.45
C ALA A 72 -16.00 4.13 -8.67
N GLN A 73 -16.77 4.19 -7.59
CA GLN A 73 -18.20 4.49 -7.63
C GLN A 73 -18.47 5.92 -8.12
N ASP A 74 -17.82 6.93 -7.54
CA ASP A 74 -17.99 8.34 -7.95
C ASP A 74 -17.67 8.54 -9.45
N LEU A 75 -16.60 7.89 -9.93
CA LEU A 75 -16.19 7.98 -11.33
C LEU A 75 -17.16 7.25 -12.27
N MET A 76 -17.71 6.12 -11.84
CA MET A 76 -18.74 5.40 -12.58
C MET A 76 -20.03 6.22 -12.68
N GLU A 77 -20.50 6.79 -11.58
CA GLU A 77 -21.67 7.68 -11.54
C GLU A 77 -21.46 8.88 -12.47
N SER A 78 -20.28 9.51 -12.41
CA SER A 78 -19.93 10.61 -13.32
C SER A 78 -20.00 10.22 -14.80
N PHE A 79 -19.48 9.04 -15.17
CA PHE A 79 -19.58 8.55 -16.55
C PHE A 79 -21.02 8.24 -16.96
N GLN A 80 -21.84 7.73 -16.06
CA GLN A 80 -23.26 7.43 -16.33
C GLN A 80 -24.07 8.71 -16.53
N GLU A 81 -23.83 9.74 -15.71
CA GLU A 81 -24.57 11.00 -15.76
C GLU A 81 -24.13 11.91 -16.92
N HIS A 82 -22.81 12.01 -17.15
CA HIS A 82 -22.24 13.03 -18.02
C HIS A 82 -21.46 12.48 -19.22
N GLY A 83 -21.19 11.17 -19.25
CA GLY A 83 -20.24 10.60 -20.20
C GLY A 83 -18.82 11.12 -19.94
N TRP A 84 -18.02 11.18 -20.99
CA TRP A 84 -16.67 11.75 -20.89
C TRP A 84 -16.70 13.25 -21.17
N LEU A 85 -16.06 14.03 -20.29
CA LEU A 85 -15.98 15.48 -20.39
C LEU A 85 -14.67 15.92 -21.07
N PRO A 86 -14.70 16.81 -22.08
CA PRO A 86 -13.50 17.25 -22.82
C PRO A 86 -12.36 17.85 -22.00
N GLN A 87 -12.69 18.46 -20.86
CA GLN A 87 -11.74 19.04 -19.92
C GLN A 87 -11.04 18.00 -19.02
N CYS A 88 -11.55 16.76 -18.97
CA CYS A 88 -10.93 15.70 -18.19
C CYS A 88 -9.73 15.12 -18.95
N PRO A 89 -8.62 14.82 -18.24
CA PRO A 89 -7.46 14.22 -18.88
C PRO A 89 -7.83 12.87 -19.50
N PRO A 90 -7.30 12.50 -20.68
CA PRO A 90 -7.41 11.15 -21.23
C PRO A 90 -6.69 10.10 -20.37
N MET A 91 -6.81 8.83 -20.76
CA MET A 91 -5.87 7.81 -20.29
C MET A 91 -4.51 8.00 -20.96
N ILE A 92 -3.43 7.53 -20.34
CA ILE A 92 -2.08 7.66 -20.88
C ILE A 92 -1.57 6.27 -21.19
N VAL A 93 -1.08 6.07 -22.42
CA VAL A 93 -0.57 4.78 -22.89
C VAL A 93 0.76 4.95 -23.63
N ARG A 94 1.55 3.88 -23.71
CA ARG A 94 2.74 3.76 -24.54
C ARG A 94 2.57 2.58 -25.49
N GLU A 95 3.04 2.68 -26.74
CA GLU A 95 3.04 1.55 -27.66
C GLU A 95 3.96 0.42 -27.16
N ILE A 96 3.52 -0.83 -27.27
CA ILE A 96 4.35 -2.01 -26.98
C ILE A 96 4.69 -2.67 -28.31
N PRO A 97 5.93 -2.52 -28.82
CA PRO A 97 6.35 -3.28 -29.98
C PRO A 97 6.25 -4.79 -29.70
N GLU A 98 5.74 -5.55 -30.67
CA GLU A 98 5.86 -7.02 -30.74
C GLU A 98 5.13 -7.83 -29.64
N HIS A 99 4.18 -7.23 -28.91
CA HIS A 99 3.36 -7.99 -27.96
C HIS A 99 2.20 -8.73 -28.68
N PRO A 100 1.94 -10.02 -28.40
CA PRO A 100 0.99 -10.84 -29.16
C PRO A 100 -0.48 -10.41 -29.01
N GLU A 101 -0.86 -9.92 -27.83
CA GLU A 101 -2.27 -9.62 -27.52
C GLU A 101 -2.59 -8.12 -27.44
N TYR A 102 -1.71 -7.34 -26.83
CA TYR A 102 -1.88 -5.90 -26.56
C TYR A 102 -1.02 -5.05 -27.47
N ASP A 103 -1.56 -3.91 -27.89
CA ASP A 103 -0.84 -2.95 -28.73
C ASP A 103 -0.23 -1.82 -27.87
N TYR A 104 -0.74 -1.66 -26.64
CA TYR A 104 -0.42 -0.55 -25.75
C TYR A 104 -0.23 -0.99 -24.29
N GLU A 105 0.69 -0.32 -23.60
CA GLU A 105 0.87 -0.36 -22.15
C GLU A 105 0.16 0.82 -21.52
N GLY A 106 -0.69 0.56 -20.54
CA GLY A 106 -1.33 1.58 -19.71
C GLY A 106 -0.34 2.20 -18.73
N ILE A 107 -0.11 3.51 -18.85
CA ILE A 107 0.75 4.31 -17.95
C ILE A 107 -0.09 5.02 -16.89
N GLY A 108 -1.26 5.54 -17.26
CA GLY A 108 -2.13 6.27 -16.36
C GLY A 108 -3.61 6.07 -16.69
N GLY A 109 -4.44 5.94 -15.65
CA GLY A 109 -5.89 5.74 -15.81
C GLY A 109 -6.40 4.30 -15.58
N HIS A 110 -5.67 3.48 -14.83
CA HIS A 110 -6.06 2.09 -14.49
C HIS A 110 -7.53 1.97 -14.03
N THR A 111 -7.95 2.75 -13.03
CA THR A 111 -9.33 2.73 -12.54
C THR A 111 -10.37 3.09 -13.60
N ARG A 112 -10.02 3.98 -14.56
CA ARG A 112 -10.91 4.31 -15.68
C ARG A 112 -11.03 3.13 -16.63
N HIS A 113 -9.91 2.47 -16.95
CA HIS A 113 -9.91 1.29 -17.79
C HIS A 113 -10.78 0.17 -17.23
N ASP A 114 -10.62 -0.15 -15.94
CA ASP A 114 -11.42 -1.17 -15.25
C ASP A 114 -12.92 -0.84 -15.30
N LEU A 115 -13.30 0.39 -14.93
CA LEU A 115 -14.70 0.81 -14.91
C LEU A 115 -15.33 0.82 -16.29
N LEU A 116 -14.64 1.36 -17.29
CA LEU A 116 -15.14 1.40 -18.67
C LEU A 116 -15.32 -0.01 -19.22
N THR A 117 -14.43 -0.94 -18.89
CA THR A 117 -14.55 -2.36 -19.24
C THR A 117 -15.78 -2.99 -18.58
N ILE A 118 -16.02 -2.73 -17.29
CA ILE A 118 -17.21 -3.19 -16.55
C ILE A 118 -18.49 -2.61 -17.16
N MET A 119 -18.47 -1.34 -17.56
CA MET A 119 -19.58 -0.67 -18.24
C MET A 119 -19.82 -1.15 -19.68
N GLY A 120 -19.00 -2.08 -20.18
CA GLY A 120 -19.11 -2.63 -21.53
C GLY A 120 -18.67 -1.67 -22.64
N GLU A 121 -17.94 -0.61 -22.31
CA GLU A 121 -17.32 0.26 -23.30
C GLU A 121 -16.23 -0.49 -24.05
N LYS A 122 -16.11 -0.22 -25.34
CA LYS A 122 -15.14 -0.90 -26.21
C LYS A 122 -13.91 -0.04 -26.49
N HIS A 123 -14.07 1.29 -26.44
CA HIS A 123 -13.04 2.23 -26.81
C HIS A 123 -13.05 3.42 -25.86
N PHE A 124 -11.90 4.07 -25.72
CA PHE A 124 -11.80 5.30 -24.95
C PHE A 124 -10.68 6.19 -25.47
N ILE A 125 -10.71 7.46 -25.09
CA ILE A 125 -9.69 8.43 -25.48
C ILE A 125 -8.41 8.27 -24.67
N CYS A 126 -7.29 8.19 -25.37
CA CYS A 126 -5.95 7.97 -24.83
C CYS A 126 -4.95 8.95 -25.44
N ASP A 127 -4.02 9.43 -24.63
CA ASP A 127 -2.77 10.02 -25.06
C ASP A 127 -1.71 8.94 -25.22
N ILE A 128 -1.13 8.87 -26.41
CA ILE A 128 -0.01 8.01 -26.74
C ILE A 128 1.27 8.80 -26.49
N VAL A 129 2.10 8.28 -25.60
CA VAL A 129 3.36 8.89 -25.21
C VAL A 129 4.53 7.95 -25.47
N ASP A 130 5.70 8.55 -25.55
CA ASP A 130 6.99 7.88 -25.70
C ASP A 130 8.01 8.58 -24.79
N GLY A 131 9.11 7.90 -24.49
CA GLY A 131 10.14 8.44 -23.60
C GLY A 131 11.07 7.36 -23.08
N SER A 132 12.13 7.79 -22.39
CA SER A 132 13.04 6.85 -21.75
C SER A 132 12.30 6.01 -20.69
N PRO A 133 12.72 4.77 -20.42
CA PRO A 133 12.09 3.93 -19.40
C PRO A 133 11.92 4.64 -18.05
N LEU A 134 12.96 5.37 -17.61
CA LEU A 134 12.90 6.15 -16.38
C LEU A 134 11.89 7.32 -16.45
N ALA A 135 11.76 8.00 -17.59
CA ALA A 135 10.75 9.06 -17.75
C ALA A 135 9.32 8.50 -17.68
N ILE A 136 9.08 7.34 -18.29
CA ILE A 136 7.78 6.66 -18.25
C ILE A 136 7.41 6.26 -16.82
N GLU A 137 8.36 5.75 -16.03
CA GLU A 137 8.10 5.41 -14.63
C GLU A 137 7.82 6.65 -13.75
N ALA A 138 8.46 7.79 -14.04
CA ALA A 138 8.16 9.05 -13.35
C ALA A 138 6.74 9.54 -13.69
N LEU A 139 6.36 9.48 -14.98
CA LEU A 139 5.02 9.83 -15.46
C LEU A 139 3.96 8.95 -14.80
N ARG A 140 4.22 7.65 -14.64
CA ARG A 140 3.33 6.70 -13.96
C ARG A 140 3.01 7.14 -12.54
N ALA A 141 4.03 7.51 -11.76
CA ALA A 141 3.85 8.04 -10.40
C ALA A 141 3.06 9.36 -10.39
N ARG A 142 3.37 10.29 -11.29
CA ARG A 142 2.73 11.63 -11.35
C ARG A 142 1.30 11.60 -11.90
N SER A 143 0.94 10.64 -12.75
CA SER A 143 -0.40 10.57 -13.35
C SER A 143 -1.52 10.35 -12.32
N ASN A 144 -1.17 10.01 -11.08
CA ASN A 144 -2.07 9.77 -9.97
C ASN A 144 -2.49 11.02 -9.16
N PRO A 145 -1.64 12.05 -8.96
CA PRO A 145 -2.05 13.29 -8.30
C PRO A 145 -2.70 14.38 -9.17
N THR A 146 -2.71 14.30 -10.51
CA THR A 146 -2.85 15.51 -11.35
C THR A 146 -4.26 15.90 -11.84
N ALA A 147 -5.36 15.29 -11.37
CA ALA A 147 -6.68 15.73 -11.84
C ALA A 147 -7.83 15.58 -10.84
N LEU A 148 -7.61 16.04 -9.60
CA LEU A 148 -8.43 15.84 -8.39
C LEU A 148 -8.00 14.60 -7.63
N PRO A 149 -7.27 14.73 -6.52
CA PRO A 149 -7.22 13.68 -5.54
C PRO A 149 -8.14 14.07 -4.39
N SER A 150 -9.26 13.37 -4.26
CA SER A 150 -9.73 13.07 -2.90
C SER A 150 -8.69 12.22 -2.15
N THR A 151 -7.64 11.68 -2.82
CA THR A 151 -6.40 11.30 -2.14
C THR A 151 -5.12 11.24 -2.99
N PRO A 152 -4.04 11.94 -2.61
CA PRO A 152 -2.72 11.86 -3.27
C PRO A 152 -2.00 10.54 -2.94
N MET A 153 -0.94 10.22 -3.69
CA MET A 153 0.00 9.14 -3.31
C MET A 153 0.65 9.47 -1.95
N THR A 154 0.83 8.43 -1.14
CA THR A 154 1.54 8.53 0.13
C THR A 154 3.05 8.41 -0.07
N ASP A 155 3.84 8.81 0.92
CA ASP A 155 5.29 8.56 0.93
C ASP A 155 5.61 7.07 0.76
N GLY A 156 4.78 6.17 1.30
CA GLY A 156 4.93 4.73 1.16
C GLY A 156 4.79 4.25 -0.28
N ASP A 157 3.82 4.81 -1.02
CA ASP A 157 3.62 4.51 -2.44
C ASP A 157 4.86 4.97 -3.26
N PHE A 158 5.38 6.18 -3.01
CA PHE A 158 6.59 6.66 -3.68
C PHE A 158 7.82 5.81 -3.37
N ILE A 159 7.97 5.37 -2.12
CA ILE A 159 9.07 4.48 -1.72
C ILE A 159 8.95 3.13 -2.42
N SER A 160 7.77 2.51 -2.43
CA SER A 160 7.55 1.22 -3.09
C SER A 160 7.78 1.31 -4.59
N HIS A 161 7.24 2.34 -5.25
CA HIS A 161 7.45 2.57 -6.67
C HIS A 161 8.93 2.78 -7.00
N THR A 162 9.63 3.59 -6.21
CA THR A 162 11.06 3.83 -6.43
C THR A 162 11.89 2.56 -6.24
N LYS A 163 11.52 1.66 -5.31
CA LYS A 163 12.16 0.34 -5.19
C LYS A 163 12.02 -0.48 -6.47
N ASN A 164 10.81 -0.55 -7.05
CA ASN A 164 10.60 -1.25 -8.31
C ASN A 164 11.46 -0.68 -9.45
N VAL A 165 11.66 0.64 -9.48
CA VAL A 165 12.52 1.31 -10.48
C VAL A 165 14.01 1.00 -10.26
N ILE A 166 14.45 0.92 -9.00
CA ILE A 166 15.80 0.48 -8.64
C ILE A 166 16.00 -0.99 -9.02
N ASP A 167 15.02 -1.86 -8.76
CA ASP A 167 15.07 -3.29 -9.08
C ASP A 167 15.07 -3.54 -10.60
N LYS A 168 14.52 -2.60 -11.39
CA LYS A 168 14.63 -2.55 -12.87
C LYS A 168 15.97 -1.98 -13.36
N GLU A 169 16.90 -1.68 -12.46
CA GLU A 169 18.22 -1.09 -12.75
C GLU A 169 18.15 0.27 -13.48
N LEU A 170 17.05 1.01 -13.32
CA LEU A 170 16.84 2.30 -13.98
C LEU A 170 17.34 3.49 -13.14
N LEU A 171 17.67 3.26 -11.87
CA LEU A 171 18.05 4.30 -10.91
C LEU A 171 19.08 3.76 -9.91
N ASP A 172 20.20 4.47 -9.73
CA ASP A 172 21.20 4.14 -8.71
C ASP A 172 20.74 4.62 -7.32
N PRO A 173 20.49 3.71 -6.36
CA PRO A 173 20.03 4.07 -5.01
C PRO A 173 21.11 4.75 -4.15
N THR A 174 22.38 4.70 -4.56
CA THR A 174 23.51 5.34 -3.86
C THR A 174 23.74 6.78 -4.32
N ASN A 175 23.26 7.13 -5.51
CA ASN A 175 23.45 8.45 -6.09
C ASN A 175 22.36 9.44 -5.64
N ARG A 176 22.65 10.20 -4.58
CA ARG A 176 21.71 11.20 -4.03
C ARG A 176 21.28 12.26 -5.06
N LYS A 177 22.18 12.67 -5.96
CA LYS A 177 21.88 13.70 -6.96
C LYS A 177 20.86 13.18 -7.96
N GLU A 178 21.06 11.96 -8.44
CA GLU A 178 20.14 11.27 -9.34
C GLU A 178 18.79 10.99 -8.67
N MET A 179 18.78 10.51 -7.43
CA MET A 179 17.57 10.34 -6.63
C MET A 179 16.79 11.65 -6.46
N SER A 180 17.50 12.77 -6.28
CA SER A 180 16.87 14.10 -6.17
C SER A 180 16.20 14.52 -7.48
N VAL A 181 16.84 14.25 -8.62
CA VAL A 181 16.25 14.49 -9.94
C VAL A 181 15.03 13.58 -10.14
N TRP A 182 15.14 12.29 -9.83
CA TRP A 182 14.04 11.34 -9.88
C TRP A 182 12.81 11.80 -9.07
N VAL A 183 13.01 12.16 -7.79
CA VAL A 183 11.92 12.64 -6.93
C VAL A 183 11.29 13.92 -7.46
N SER A 184 12.07 14.85 -8.00
CA SER A 184 11.54 16.08 -8.59
C SER A 184 10.63 15.82 -9.79
N LYS A 185 10.93 14.81 -10.61
CA LYS A 185 10.10 14.43 -11.77
C LYS A 185 8.78 13.76 -11.36
N MET A 186 8.81 12.92 -10.33
CA MET A 186 7.59 12.30 -9.78
C MET A 186 6.68 13.29 -9.05
N THR A 187 7.27 14.34 -8.45
CA THR A 187 6.56 15.27 -7.56
C THR A 187 6.80 16.74 -7.92
N PRO A 188 6.56 17.16 -9.18
CA PRO A 188 6.98 18.49 -9.66
C PRO A 188 6.25 19.64 -8.97
N THR A 189 5.04 19.40 -8.47
CA THR A 189 4.23 20.38 -7.72
C THR A 189 4.55 20.43 -6.23
N VAL A 190 5.42 19.53 -5.73
CA VAL A 190 5.79 19.45 -4.31
C VAL A 190 7.00 20.34 -4.05
N GLY A 191 6.93 21.19 -3.03
CA GLY A 191 8.03 22.09 -2.67
C GLY A 191 9.33 21.35 -2.32
N LYS A 192 10.47 21.97 -2.66
CA LYS A 192 11.82 21.37 -2.57
C LYS A 192 12.15 20.73 -1.21
N ARG A 193 11.79 21.37 -0.10
CA ARG A 193 12.00 20.82 1.25
C ARG A 193 11.31 19.46 1.45
N LYS A 194 10.07 19.30 0.96
CA LYS A 194 9.34 18.03 1.06
C LYS A 194 9.94 16.98 0.13
N GLN A 195 10.39 17.38 -1.06
CA GLN A 195 11.12 16.48 -1.96
C GLN A 195 12.41 15.96 -1.32
N ASP A 196 13.19 16.81 -0.67
CA ASP A 196 14.44 16.40 -0.02
C ASP A 196 14.19 15.44 1.15
N ILE A 197 13.10 15.63 1.91
CA ILE A 197 12.65 14.68 2.92
C ILE A 197 12.30 13.32 2.28
N LEU A 198 11.58 13.33 1.15
CA LEU A 198 11.21 12.11 0.43
C LEU A 198 12.45 11.39 -0.13
N VAL A 199 13.44 12.11 -0.67
CA VAL A 199 14.74 11.56 -1.08
C VAL A 199 15.40 10.82 0.09
N SER A 200 15.51 11.47 1.26
CA SER A 200 16.09 10.83 2.44
C SER A 200 15.31 9.60 2.88
N LYS A 201 13.97 9.64 2.85
CA LYS A 201 13.13 8.48 3.17
C LYS A 201 13.35 7.33 2.18
N ILE A 202 13.37 7.61 0.88
CA ILE A 202 13.61 6.61 -0.15
C ILE A 202 14.98 5.98 0.05
N MET A 203 16.05 6.78 0.12
CA MET A 203 17.43 6.28 0.28
C MET A 203 17.61 5.42 1.56
N ASN A 204 16.96 5.82 2.66
CA ASN A 204 16.99 5.04 3.91
C ASN A 204 16.20 3.73 3.82
N ASN A 205 15.17 3.67 2.96
CA ASN A 205 14.34 2.49 2.75
C ASN A 205 14.81 1.61 1.57
N SER A 206 15.67 2.13 0.68
CA SER A 206 16.19 1.46 -0.52
C SER A 206 17.51 0.72 -0.30
N GLN A 207 17.93 0.51 0.96
CA GLN A 207 19.02 -0.39 1.36
C GLN A 207 20.43 -0.03 0.87
N ILE A 208 21.00 1.10 1.34
CA ILE A 208 22.46 1.35 1.28
C ILE A 208 23.19 0.56 2.40
N ASN A 209 22.97 -0.75 2.46
CA ASN A 209 23.86 -1.71 3.10
C ASN A 209 23.68 -3.07 2.40
N PRO A 210 24.50 -3.40 1.39
CA PRO A 210 24.27 -4.54 0.50
C PRO A 210 24.24 -5.90 1.22
N ASN A 211 24.72 -5.98 2.46
CA ASN A 211 24.83 -7.23 3.21
C ASN A 211 23.73 -7.45 4.25
N VAL A 212 22.82 -6.48 4.48
CA VAL A 212 21.71 -6.66 5.43
C VAL A 212 20.43 -5.97 4.93
N LYS A 213 19.50 -6.78 4.44
CA LYS A 213 18.16 -6.38 4.02
C LYS A 213 17.20 -6.46 5.21
N VAL A 214 16.02 -5.84 5.10
CA VAL A 214 14.93 -6.06 6.07
C VAL A 214 13.69 -6.62 5.38
N LYS A 215 13.04 -7.62 6.00
CA LYS A 215 11.80 -8.22 5.52
C LYS A 215 10.61 -7.36 5.89
N THR A 216 9.84 -6.97 4.89
CA THR A 216 8.47 -6.48 5.05
C THR A 216 7.52 -7.66 5.12
N TYR A 217 6.48 -7.56 5.96
CA TYR A 217 5.38 -8.50 5.95
C TYR A 217 4.11 -7.77 5.56
N THR A 218 3.34 -8.35 4.65
CA THR A 218 1.90 -8.11 4.57
C THR A 218 1.20 -8.79 5.75
N THR A 219 -0.05 -8.39 6.03
CA THR A 219 -0.84 -9.03 7.10
C THR A 219 -1.03 -10.54 6.85
N ASN A 220 -1.18 -10.96 5.59
CA ASN A 220 -1.32 -12.37 5.24
C ASN A 220 -0.02 -13.14 5.49
N GLU A 221 1.12 -12.64 5.02
CA GLU A 221 2.42 -13.28 5.24
C GLU A 221 2.78 -13.36 6.73
N ALA A 222 2.44 -12.34 7.51
CA ALA A 222 2.66 -12.35 8.96
C ALA A 222 1.82 -13.43 9.65
N ASN A 223 0.57 -13.62 9.22
CA ASN A 223 -0.31 -14.68 9.73
C ASN A 223 0.18 -16.07 9.31
N GLU A 224 0.61 -16.24 8.07
CA GLU A 224 1.18 -17.50 7.56
C GLU A 224 2.48 -17.85 8.27
N TYR A 225 3.35 -16.87 8.53
CA TYR A 225 4.57 -17.06 9.29
C TYR A 225 4.25 -17.56 10.71
N LEU A 226 3.28 -16.94 11.38
CA LEU A 226 2.86 -17.34 12.72
C LEU A 226 2.28 -18.77 12.74
N GLU A 227 1.52 -19.17 11.71
CA GLU A 227 0.97 -20.52 11.57
C GLU A 227 2.04 -21.57 11.25
N ASN A 228 2.89 -21.32 10.26
CA ASN A 228 3.78 -22.33 9.70
C ASN A 228 5.11 -22.44 10.47
N GLU A 229 5.68 -21.31 10.88
CA GLU A 229 7.02 -21.28 11.49
C GLU A 229 6.96 -21.42 13.01
N LEU A 230 5.92 -20.86 13.62
CA LEU A 230 5.72 -20.87 15.07
C LEU A 230 4.67 -21.89 15.53
N SER A 231 3.93 -22.53 14.62
CA SER A 231 2.84 -23.46 14.96
C SER A 231 1.77 -22.83 15.86
N ARG A 232 1.50 -21.53 15.67
CA ARG A 232 0.57 -20.70 16.45
C ARG A 232 -0.71 -20.44 15.67
N ASN A 233 -1.79 -20.05 16.35
CA ASN A 233 -3.10 -19.85 15.70
C ASN A 233 -3.31 -18.37 15.33
N SER A 234 -2.97 -17.99 14.09
CA SER A 234 -2.95 -16.56 13.71
C SER A 234 -4.30 -16.01 13.24
N LYS A 235 -5.14 -16.84 12.61
CA LYS A 235 -6.41 -16.40 11.99
C LYS A 235 -7.62 -16.37 12.92
N GLY A 236 -7.48 -16.84 14.16
CA GLY A 236 -8.61 -16.98 15.06
C GLY A 236 -9.59 -18.07 14.59
N ASP A 237 -10.17 -18.75 15.57
CA ASP A 237 -11.38 -19.56 15.46
C ASP A 237 -11.35 -20.94 14.77
N ASN A 238 -10.39 -21.31 13.91
CA ASN A 238 -10.55 -22.56 13.12
C ASN A 238 -9.72 -23.79 13.54
N LYS A 239 -8.96 -23.76 14.64
CA LYS A 239 -8.27 -24.97 15.15
C LYS A 239 -8.48 -25.14 16.66
N LYS A 240 -9.59 -25.76 17.04
CA LYS A 240 -9.92 -26.17 18.42
C LYS A 240 -9.00 -27.28 19.00
N ASN A 241 -8.02 -27.75 18.24
CA ASN A 241 -7.22 -28.94 18.57
C ASN A 241 -5.74 -28.64 18.89
N LEU A 242 -5.37 -27.38 19.15
CA LEU A 242 -4.03 -27.04 19.62
C LEU A 242 -4.00 -27.06 21.15
N THR A 243 -3.15 -27.92 21.71
CA THR A 243 -2.88 -27.99 23.15
C THR A 243 -1.44 -27.56 23.39
N PRO A 244 -1.18 -26.48 24.15
CA PRO A 244 -2.15 -25.57 24.78
C PRO A 244 -2.83 -24.62 23.79
N PHE A 245 -4.10 -24.28 24.04
CA PHE A 245 -4.88 -23.33 23.24
C PHE A 245 -4.48 -21.90 23.59
N TYR A 246 -3.89 -21.18 22.65
CA TYR A 246 -3.55 -19.77 22.78
C TYR A 246 -4.39 -18.91 21.84
N LEU A 247 -4.89 -17.78 22.35
CA LEU A 247 -5.54 -16.76 21.54
C LEU A 247 -4.46 -15.86 20.93
N ASP A 248 -3.82 -16.34 19.87
CA ASP A 248 -2.77 -15.58 19.19
C ASP A 248 -3.35 -14.64 18.12
N TYR A 249 -2.65 -13.54 17.85
CA TYR A 249 -2.81 -12.75 16.64
C TYR A 249 -1.57 -11.88 16.39
N VAL A 250 -1.40 -11.47 15.14
CA VAL A 250 -0.28 -10.64 14.70
C VAL A 250 -0.76 -9.24 14.33
N LYS A 251 0.03 -8.19 14.69
CA LYS A 251 -0.29 -6.80 14.37
C LYS A 251 0.91 -6.00 13.88
N PRO A 252 0.76 -5.20 12.80
CA PRO A 252 1.80 -4.29 12.34
C PRO A 252 1.98 -3.09 13.27
N SER A 253 3.17 -2.49 13.24
CA SER A 253 3.55 -1.31 14.03
C SER A 253 2.79 -0.03 13.73
N ASN A 254 2.08 0.05 12.59
CA ASN A 254 1.18 1.16 12.28
C ASN A 254 -0.24 0.95 12.87
N SER A 255 -0.49 -0.17 13.54
CA SER A 255 -1.73 -0.36 14.30
C SER A 255 -1.75 0.59 15.48
N SER A 256 -2.88 1.29 15.67
CA SER A 256 -3.07 2.10 16.88
C SER A 256 -3.09 1.19 18.11
N GLY A 257 -2.59 1.68 19.25
CA GLY A 257 -2.68 0.96 20.52
C GLY A 257 -4.13 0.58 20.87
N LYS A 258 -5.09 1.48 20.55
CA LYS A 258 -6.53 1.23 20.65
C LYS A 258 -6.97 -0.01 19.88
N ASN A 259 -6.53 -0.19 18.63
CA ASN A 259 -6.94 -1.35 17.83
C ASN A 259 -6.36 -2.64 18.39
N ILE A 260 -5.09 -2.63 18.81
CA ILE A 260 -4.46 -3.79 19.45
C ILE A 260 -5.23 -4.17 20.71
N PHE A 261 -5.54 -3.18 21.55
CA PHE A 261 -6.29 -3.34 22.78
C PHE A 261 -7.71 -3.88 22.54
N TRP A 262 -8.46 -3.26 21.65
CA TRP A 262 -9.86 -3.61 21.39
C TRP A 262 -10.00 -5.02 20.79
N ASP A 263 -9.14 -5.36 19.84
CA ASP A 263 -9.12 -6.70 19.23
C ASP A 263 -8.75 -7.77 20.26
N GLY A 264 -7.78 -7.46 21.13
CA GLY A 264 -7.36 -8.36 22.20
C GLY A 264 -8.48 -8.61 23.21
N PHE A 265 -9.16 -7.57 23.70
CA PHE A 265 -10.27 -7.73 24.64
C PHE A 265 -11.48 -8.41 24.02
N THR A 266 -11.80 -8.09 22.75
CA THR A 266 -12.88 -8.76 22.02
C THR A 266 -12.62 -10.27 21.95
N LYS A 267 -11.38 -10.69 21.64
CA LYS A 267 -10.98 -12.10 21.67
C LYS A 267 -11.07 -12.68 23.09
N TYR A 268 -10.56 -11.99 24.11
CA TYR A 268 -10.58 -12.45 25.49
C TYR A 268 -12.00 -12.73 26.00
N PHE A 269 -12.92 -11.79 25.77
CA PHE A 269 -14.33 -11.91 26.20
C PHE A 269 -15.10 -12.94 25.38
N LYS A 270 -14.81 -13.09 24.08
CA LYS A 270 -15.43 -14.12 23.23
C LYS A 270 -15.20 -15.55 23.76
N TYR A 271 -14.12 -15.77 24.49
CA TYR A 271 -13.75 -17.06 25.08
C TYR A 271 -13.91 -17.05 26.60
N ASP A 272 -14.91 -16.31 27.11
CA ASP A 272 -15.33 -16.27 28.51
C ASP A 272 -14.19 -15.96 29.51
N CYS A 273 -13.23 -15.14 29.08
CA CYS A 273 -12.06 -14.78 29.90
C CYS A 273 -11.16 -15.97 30.29
N ASN A 274 -11.29 -17.13 29.65
CA ASN A 274 -10.59 -18.36 30.06
C ASN A 274 -9.13 -18.43 29.59
N TYR A 275 -8.77 -17.69 28.53
CA TYR A 275 -7.46 -17.81 27.88
C TYR A 275 -6.82 -16.45 27.66
N PRO A 276 -5.54 -16.24 28.05
CA PRO A 276 -4.84 -15.02 27.72
C PRO A 276 -4.64 -14.88 26.20
N VAL A 277 -4.52 -13.64 25.75
CA VAL A 277 -4.36 -13.28 24.34
C VAL A 277 -2.93 -12.84 24.09
N ASN A 278 -2.27 -13.47 23.13
CA ASN A 278 -0.90 -13.17 22.76
C ASN A 278 -0.85 -12.30 21.50
N VAL A 279 -0.08 -11.22 21.57
CA VAL A 279 0.17 -10.30 20.47
C VAL A 279 1.58 -10.51 19.95
N PHE A 280 1.68 -10.78 18.65
CA PHE A 280 2.94 -10.82 17.91
C PHE A 280 3.06 -9.55 17.06
N GLY A 281 4.20 -8.86 17.17
CA GLY A 281 4.44 -7.61 16.45
C GLY A 281 5.27 -7.79 15.18
N TYR A 282 5.09 -6.92 14.20
CA TYR A 282 6.10 -6.67 13.16
C TYR A 282 6.11 -5.20 12.76
N ILE A 283 7.23 -4.72 12.24
CA ILE A 283 7.36 -3.36 11.73
C ILE A 283 6.86 -3.32 10.29
N ASN A 284 5.81 -2.53 10.01
CA ASN A 284 5.18 -2.50 8.68
C ASN A 284 6.12 -1.97 7.60
N ASN A 285 6.88 -0.91 7.93
CA ASN A 285 7.85 -0.26 7.05
C ASN A 285 9.22 -0.22 7.76
N PRO A 286 9.90 -1.38 7.87
CA PRO A 286 11.16 -1.47 8.59
C PRO A 286 12.26 -0.77 7.80
N THR A 287 13.17 -0.13 8.53
CA THR A 287 14.43 0.36 7.98
C THR A 287 15.58 -0.40 8.61
N HIS A 288 16.67 -0.66 7.88
CA HIS A 288 17.79 -1.41 8.42
C HIS A 288 18.40 -0.74 9.66
N ALA A 289 18.63 0.58 9.59
CA ALA A 289 19.18 1.37 10.69
C ALA A 289 18.18 1.58 11.84
N GLY A 290 16.88 1.68 11.53
CA GLY A 290 15.84 1.99 12.51
C GLY A 290 15.08 0.79 13.05
N LEU A 291 15.30 -0.43 12.58
CA LEU A 291 14.45 -1.59 12.96
C LEU A 291 14.33 -1.74 14.49
N ASN A 292 15.44 -1.60 15.21
CA ASN A 292 15.43 -1.75 16.67
C ASN A 292 14.70 -0.59 17.35
N SER A 293 14.93 0.66 16.94
CA SER A 293 14.21 1.80 17.52
C SER A 293 12.72 1.74 17.19
N GLN A 294 12.36 1.31 15.98
CA GLN A 294 10.97 1.09 15.57
C GLN A 294 10.29 0.00 16.42
N ARG A 295 11.01 -1.07 16.79
CA ARG A 295 10.52 -2.09 17.73
C ARG A 295 10.33 -1.54 19.13
N VAL A 296 11.29 -0.74 19.63
CA VAL A 296 11.17 -0.06 20.93
C VAL A 296 9.94 0.87 20.95
N ASP A 297 9.74 1.68 19.92
CA ASP A 297 8.62 2.61 19.83
C ASP A 297 7.27 1.86 19.79
N TYR A 298 7.21 0.75 19.05
CA TYR A 298 6.03 -0.11 19.05
C TYR A 298 5.78 -0.69 20.45
N LEU A 299 6.78 -1.31 21.09
CA LEU A 299 6.59 -1.88 22.42
C LEU A 299 6.12 -0.83 23.43
N LYS A 300 6.73 0.37 23.41
CA LYS A 300 6.32 1.50 24.24
C LYS A 300 4.87 1.93 23.99
N ASN A 301 4.40 1.93 22.75
CA ASN A 301 3.00 2.21 22.41
C ASN A 301 2.05 1.16 23.00
N PHE A 302 2.42 -0.11 22.94
CA PHE A 302 1.67 -1.20 23.58
C PHE A 302 1.61 -1.02 25.11
N GLU A 303 2.76 -0.79 25.76
CA GLU A 303 2.86 -0.57 27.20
C GLU A 303 2.08 0.65 27.66
N ASN A 304 2.14 1.77 26.93
CA ASN A 304 1.36 2.97 27.23
C ASN A 304 -0.15 2.70 27.17
N THR A 305 -0.58 1.85 26.26
CA THR A 305 -2.00 1.45 26.15
C THR A 305 -2.41 0.61 27.36
N GLN A 306 -1.57 -0.33 27.79
CA GLN A 306 -1.78 -1.11 29.00
C GLN A 306 -1.82 -0.21 30.26
N GLN A 307 -0.91 0.76 30.38
CA GLN A 307 -0.91 1.72 31.49
C GLN A 307 -2.17 2.60 31.50
N THR A 308 -2.66 2.99 30.32
CA THR A 308 -3.93 3.70 30.19
C THR A 308 -5.11 2.87 30.71
N PHE A 309 -5.12 1.56 30.42
CA PHE A 309 -6.12 0.64 30.96
C PHE A 309 -6.05 0.54 32.49
N PHE A 310 -4.86 0.42 33.07
CA PHE A 310 -4.73 0.37 34.53
C PHE A 310 -5.18 1.67 35.21
N LYS A 311 -4.94 2.84 34.60
CA LYS A 311 -5.50 4.12 35.08
C LYS A 311 -7.02 4.10 35.06
N MET A 312 -7.62 3.57 33.99
CA MET A 312 -9.08 3.46 33.86
C MET A 312 -9.66 2.51 34.93
N VAL A 313 -9.07 1.33 35.13
CA VAL A 313 -9.49 0.38 36.17
C VAL A 313 -9.35 1.01 37.56
N SER A 314 -8.24 1.68 37.84
CA SER A 314 -8.01 2.37 39.12
C SER A 314 -9.10 3.41 39.38
N TYR A 315 -9.41 4.25 38.39
CA TYR A 315 -10.46 5.24 38.48
C TYR A 315 -11.86 4.63 38.71
N MET A 316 -12.20 3.55 37.99
CA MET A 316 -13.52 2.91 38.08
C MET A 316 -13.74 2.12 39.36
N THR A 317 -12.67 1.54 39.94
CA THR A 317 -12.77 0.65 41.10
C THR A 317 -12.36 1.32 42.41
N GLY A 318 -11.72 2.49 42.35
CA GLY A 318 -11.10 3.15 43.50
C GLY A 318 -9.83 2.45 44.01
N ILE A 319 -9.38 1.38 43.36
CA ILE A 319 -8.14 0.67 43.71
C ILE A 319 -6.95 1.51 43.23
N ASP A 320 -5.97 1.76 44.11
CA ASP A 320 -4.71 2.41 43.71
C ASP A 320 -4.05 1.65 42.56
N ILE A 321 -3.65 2.36 41.50
CA ILE A 321 -2.97 1.79 40.35
C ILE A 321 -1.77 0.90 40.72
N LYS A 322 -1.04 1.22 41.80
CA LYS A 322 0.10 0.43 42.29
C LYS A 322 -0.31 -0.93 42.87
N LYS A 323 -1.58 -1.10 43.24
CA LYS A 323 -2.15 -2.35 43.76
C LYS A 323 -2.79 -3.20 42.68
N ILE A 324 -2.89 -2.72 41.44
CA ILE A 324 -3.39 -3.49 40.32
C ILE A 324 -2.36 -4.55 39.95
N ASN A 325 -2.75 -5.83 40.02
CA ASN A 325 -1.89 -6.93 39.58
C ASN A 325 -1.79 -6.94 38.05
N SER A 326 -0.67 -6.46 37.51
CA SER A 326 -0.40 -6.40 36.07
C SER A 326 -0.29 -7.78 35.41
N GLU A 327 0.01 -8.84 36.16
CA GLU A 327 0.09 -10.22 35.64
C GLU A 327 -1.29 -10.77 35.25
N ARG A 328 -2.35 -10.21 35.82
CA ARG A 328 -3.75 -10.53 35.45
C ARG A 328 -4.21 -9.80 34.19
N TYR A 329 -3.38 -8.93 33.61
CA TYR A 329 -3.72 -8.32 32.33
C TYR A 329 -3.75 -9.39 31.23
N PRO A 330 -4.90 -9.57 30.54
CA PRO A 330 -5.11 -10.74 29.70
C PRO A 330 -4.38 -10.67 28.36
N ILE A 331 -3.93 -9.49 27.92
CA ILE A 331 -3.28 -9.30 26.63
C ILE A 331 -1.77 -9.18 26.83
N ARG A 332 -0.98 -10.06 26.20
CA ARG A 332 0.47 -10.15 26.38
C ARG A 332 1.19 -9.90 25.08
N PHE A 333 2.15 -8.99 25.06
CA PHE A 333 3.05 -8.85 23.93
C PHE A 333 4.14 -9.92 24.03
N VAL A 334 4.23 -10.81 23.05
CA VAL A 334 5.12 -11.99 23.11
C VAL A 334 6.47 -11.70 22.45
N GLY A 335 6.49 -10.89 21.41
CA GLY A 335 7.71 -10.55 20.68
C GLY A 335 7.44 -10.09 19.26
N PHE A 336 8.52 -9.90 18.51
CA PHE A 336 8.48 -9.50 17.11
C PHE A 336 8.78 -10.67 16.18
N LEU A 337 8.12 -10.68 15.03
CA LEU A 337 8.54 -11.53 13.91
C LEU A 337 9.93 -11.10 13.42
N PRO A 338 10.75 -12.04 12.93
CA PRO A 338 12.08 -11.72 12.43
C PRO A 338 11.98 -10.94 11.12
N GLN A 339 12.77 -9.88 11.04
CA GLN A 339 12.77 -8.94 9.93
C GLN A 339 14.17 -8.61 9.42
N ARG A 340 15.25 -9.15 10.00
CA ARG A 340 16.60 -9.00 9.41
C ARG A 340 16.88 -10.11 8.40
N LEU A 341 17.35 -9.71 7.23
CA LEU A 341 17.73 -10.59 6.14
C LEU A 341 19.21 -10.41 5.81
N LYS A 342 19.89 -11.51 5.48
CA LYS A 342 21.20 -11.54 4.84
C LYS A 342 21.12 -12.53 3.69
N ASP A 343 21.52 -12.13 2.49
CA ASP A 343 21.45 -12.95 1.28
C ASP A 343 20.05 -13.56 1.04
N GLY A 344 19.00 -12.77 1.31
CA GLY A 344 17.60 -13.17 1.18
C GLY A 344 17.06 -14.09 2.28
N LYS A 345 17.90 -14.49 3.25
CA LYS A 345 17.51 -15.38 4.35
C LYS A 345 17.40 -14.64 5.67
N LEU A 346 16.42 -15.02 6.49
CA LEU A 346 16.27 -14.48 7.84
C LEU A 346 17.49 -14.86 8.69
N THR A 347 18.08 -13.88 9.36
CA THR A 347 19.23 -14.08 10.28
C THR A 347 18.81 -14.09 11.74
N GLU A 348 17.62 -13.55 12.01
CA GLU A 348 17.01 -13.53 13.33
C GLU A 348 16.34 -14.89 13.63
N GLY A 349 16.26 -15.26 14.90
CA GLY A 349 15.51 -16.45 15.32
C GLY A 349 14.01 -16.33 15.03
N LYS A 350 13.27 -17.41 15.25
CA LYS A 350 11.84 -17.49 14.86
C LYS A 350 10.96 -16.40 15.48
N LEU A 351 11.33 -15.93 16.66
CA LEU A 351 10.72 -14.83 17.39
C LEU A 351 11.83 -14.03 18.07
N VAL A 352 11.75 -12.70 18.07
CA VAL A 352 12.81 -11.84 18.60
C VAL A 352 12.31 -10.70 19.49
N ASP A 353 13.20 -10.18 20.33
CA ASP A 353 12.98 -8.98 21.13
C ASP A 353 13.19 -7.69 20.32
N VAL A 354 13.12 -6.55 20.99
CA VAL A 354 13.35 -5.23 20.38
C VAL A 354 14.73 -5.08 19.73
N ASN A 355 15.71 -5.87 20.17
CA ASN A 355 17.09 -5.84 19.68
C ASN A 355 17.37 -6.88 18.59
N GLY A 356 16.40 -7.74 18.26
CA GLY A 356 16.60 -8.85 17.34
C GLY A 356 17.21 -10.09 17.99
N LYS A 357 17.26 -10.16 19.32
CA LYS A 357 17.71 -11.36 20.05
C LYS A 357 16.57 -12.37 20.12
N THR A 358 16.88 -13.63 19.84
CA THR A 358 15.91 -14.73 19.87
C THR A 358 15.26 -14.84 21.25
N ILE A 359 13.93 -14.90 21.26
CA ILE A 359 13.12 -15.21 22.45
C ILE A 359 12.76 -16.69 22.38
N SER A 360 12.97 -17.42 23.48
CA SER A 360 12.56 -18.83 23.57
C SER A 360 11.04 -18.92 23.49
N THR A 361 10.55 -19.69 22.53
CA THR A 361 9.13 -20.05 22.40
C THR A 361 8.89 -21.37 23.15
N SER A 362 9.07 -21.35 24.47
CA SER A 362 8.67 -22.47 25.34
C SER A 362 7.15 -22.54 25.46
#